data_AF-A0A850NXJ7-F1
#
_entry.id   AF-A0A850NXJ7-F1
#
_cell.length_a   1.000
_cell.length_b   1.000
_cell.length_c   1.000
_cell.angle_alpha   90.00
_cell.angle_beta   90.00
_cell.angle_gamma   90.00
#
_symmetry.space_group_name_H-M   'P 1'
#
loop_
_entity.id
_entity.type
_entity.pdbx_description
1 polymer ?
#
loop_
_entity_poly.entity_id
_entity_poly.type
_entity_poly.pdbx_seq_one_letter_code
_entity_poly.pdbx_strand_id
1 'polypeptide(L)'
;VAARAGRLSRLLRRAPPPPKGVYLVGEVGRGKSMLMDLFFEHAPVAPRQRLHFHAFMQDMHARLHAAKRANPDLADPIPPLADHVAGQARLLCFDEFQINDIADAMLLGRLFEALFARGVVMVATSNTRPENLFQDQPGGEAFRPFIAIIRAHADTITLGGAIDYRRAFARTAKVWLTPDDAQATAALDAAFARLTGGAAPHPDSLSVNG
;
A
#
# COMPACT_ATOMS: atom_id res chain seq x y z
N VAL A 1 -6.15 46.54 -27.65
CA VAL A 1 -6.43 46.87 -26.23
C VAL A 1 -6.20 45.60 -25.40
N ALA A 2 -5.02 45.46 -24.80
CA ALA A 2 -4.66 44.28 -24.01
C ALA A 2 -4.94 44.57 -22.53
N ALA A 3 -5.95 43.92 -21.96
CA ALA A 3 -6.27 44.04 -20.55
C ALA A 3 -5.18 43.33 -19.72
N ARG A 4 -4.47 44.10 -18.88
CA ARG A 4 -3.58 43.60 -17.83
C ARG A 4 -4.41 42.73 -16.87
N ALA A 5 -4.27 41.41 -16.95
CA ALA A 5 -4.77 40.51 -15.93
C ALA A 5 -4.01 40.78 -14.61
N GLY A 6 -4.69 41.43 -13.66
CA GLY A 6 -4.11 41.86 -12.40
C GLY A 6 -3.64 40.70 -11.52
N ARG A 7 -2.65 40.97 -10.66
CA ARG A 7 -2.04 40.02 -9.71
C ARG A 7 -3.04 39.32 -8.78
N LEU A 8 -4.28 39.81 -8.68
CA LEU A 8 -5.39 39.23 -7.91
C LEU A 8 -6.02 37.98 -8.55
N SER A 9 -5.90 37.77 -9.88
CA SER A 9 -6.47 36.58 -10.54
C SER A 9 -5.67 35.29 -10.26
N ARG A 10 -4.43 35.40 -9.77
CA ARG A 10 -3.62 34.25 -9.32
C ARG A 10 -4.01 33.75 -7.94
N LEU A 11 -4.65 34.56 -7.11
CA LEU A 11 -5.11 34.18 -5.76
C LEU A 11 -6.45 33.42 -5.79
N LEU A 12 -7.21 33.54 -6.89
CA LEU A 12 -8.50 32.88 -7.09
C LEU A 12 -8.42 31.66 -8.02
N ARG A 13 -7.23 31.29 -8.47
CA ARG A 13 -7.06 30.13 -9.35
C ARG A 13 -7.08 28.87 -8.48
N ARG A 14 -8.27 28.26 -8.40
CA ARG A 14 -8.47 26.94 -7.78
C ARG A 14 -7.39 25.99 -8.33
N ALA A 15 -6.63 25.38 -7.43
CA ALA A 15 -5.61 24.40 -7.82
C ALA A 15 -6.29 23.31 -8.68
N PRO A 16 -5.63 22.82 -9.75
CA PRO A 16 -6.19 21.72 -10.53
C PRO A 16 -6.47 20.53 -9.60
N PRO A 17 -7.51 19.73 -9.89
CA PRO A 17 -7.78 18.55 -9.10
C PRO A 17 -6.54 17.64 -9.09
N PRO A 18 -6.30 16.91 -7.98
CA PRO A 18 -5.21 15.96 -7.92
C PRO A 18 -5.37 14.91 -9.04
N PRO A 19 -4.26 14.37 -9.57
CA PRO A 19 -4.34 13.29 -10.53
C PRO A 19 -4.96 12.05 -9.87
N LYS A 20 -5.50 11.15 -10.70
CA LYS A 20 -5.89 9.84 -10.23
C LYS A 20 -4.67 9.04 -9.76
N GLY A 21 -4.91 8.20 -8.78
CA GLY A 21 -4.01 7.17 -8.32
C GLY A 21 -3.90 5.99 -9.28
N VAL A 22 -3.13 4.98 -8.88
CA VAL A 22 -2.94 3.75 -9.65
C VAL A 22 -3.14 2.53 -8.76
N TYR A 23 -3.95 1.59 -9.22
CA TYR A 23 -4.09 0.27 -8.60
C TYR A 23 -3.45 -0.78 -9.50
N LEU A 24 -2.24 -1.21 -9.13
CA LEU A 24 -1.44 -2.14 -9.90
C LEU A 24 -1.76 -3.58 -9.47
N VAL A 25 -2.46 -4.31 -10.34
CA VAL A 25 -2.89 -5.68 -10.09
C VAL A 25 -2.08 -6.67 -10.93
N GLY A 26 -1.75 -7.82 -10.36
CA GLY A 26 -1.17 -8.93 -11.11
C GLY A 26 -0.72 -10.05 -10.20
N GLU A 27 -0.53 -11.24 -10.76
CA GLU A 27 -0.09 -12.42 -10.01
C GLU A 27 1.24 -12.21 -9.27
N VAL A 28 1.56 -13.15 -8.38
CA VAL A 28 2.80 -13.08 -7.60
C VAL A 28 4.02 -13.24 -8.52
N GLY A 29 5.08 -12.46 -8.28
CA GLY A 29 6.32 -12.55 -9.08
C GLY A 29 6.32 -11.75 -10.40
N ARG A 30 5.34 -10.87 -10.64
CA ARG A 30 5.23 -10.05 -11.86
C ARG A 30 5.95 -8.70 -11.82
N GLY A 31 6.73 -8.42 -10.76
CA GLY A 31 7.49 -7.17 -10.64
C GLY A 31 6.70 -5.97 -10.11
N LYS A 32 5.53 -6.19 -9.48
CA LYS A 32 4.71 -5.10 -8.89
C LYS A 32 5.51 -4.24 -7.90
N SER A 33 6.19 -4.88 -6.96
CA SER A 33 6.99 -4.21 -5.94
C SER A 33 8.16 -3.44 -6.54
N MET A 34 8.84 -4.01 -7.55
CA MET A 34 9.91 -3.30 -8.28
C MET A 34 9.38 -2.03 -8.96
N LEU A 35 8.22 -2.11 -9.62
CA LEU A 35 7.60 -0.93 -10.24
C LEU A 35 7.16 0.10 -9.20
N MET A 36 6.68 -0.35 -8.03
CA MET A 36 6.38 0.51 -6.90
C MET A 36 7.64 1.19 -6.34
N ASP A 37 8.78 0.47 -6.24
CA ASP A 37 10.07 1.02 -5.83
C ASP A 37 10.47 2.18 -6.74
N LEU A 38 10.52 1.91 -8.04
CA LEU A 38 10.90 2.89 -9.05
C LEU A 38 9.98 4.10 -9.06
N PHE A 39 8.67 3.87 -8.96
CA PHE A 39 7.67 4.94 -8.87
C PHE A 39 7.87 5.78 -7.61
N PHE A 40 7.96 5.16 -6.45
CA PHE A 40 8.07 5.85 -5.17
C PHE A 40 9.35 6.69 -5.09
N GLU A 41 10.48 6.15 -5.58
CA GLU A 41 11.75 6.86 -5.61
C GLU A 41 11.68 8.14 -6.47
N HIS A 42 11.05 8.06 -7.64
CA HIS A 42 11.04 9.13 -8.65
C HIS A 42 9.81 10.05 -8.59
N ALA A 43 8.80 9.75 -7.76
CA ALA A 43 7.59 10.55 -7.68
C ALA A 43 7.88 12.00 -7.23
N PRO A 44 7.59 13.04 -8.03
CA PRO A 44 7.99 14.42 -7.75
C PRO A 44 7.03 15.11 -6.75
N VAL A 45 6.67 14.41 -5.67
CA VAL A 45 5.72 14.87 -4.66
C VAL A 45 6.23 14.54 -3.26
N ALA A 46 6.09 15.51 -2.36
CA ALA A 46 6.36 15.35 -0.95
C ALA A 46 5.26 16.09 -0.13
N PRO A 47 4.95 15.62 1.09
CA PRO A 47 5.44 14.37 1.66
C PRO A 47 4.81 13.13 0.98
N ARG A 48 5.56 12.03 0.93
CA ARG A 48 5.15 10.73 0.37
C ARG A 48 5.49 9.63 1.36
N GLN A 49 4.62 8.64 1.49
CA GLN A 49 4.84 7.49 2.36
C GLN A 49 4.60 6.19 1.61
N ARG A 50 5.36 5.18 1.98
CA ARG A 50 5.21 3.82 1.49
C ARG A 50 5.14 2.85 2.65
N LEU A 51 4.15 1.97 2.62
CA LEU A 51 3.82 1.10 3.73
C LEU A 51 3.04 -0.13 3.25
N HIS A 52 3.20 -1.25 3.95
CA HIS A 52 2.32 -2.40 3.77
C HIS A 52 0.90 -2.03 4.23
N PHE A 53 -0.11 -2.41 3.45
CA PHE A 53 -1.49 -2.02 3.74
C PHE A 53 -1.98 -2.53 5.11
N HIS A 54 -1.59 -3.74 5.52
CA HIS A 54 -1.96 -4.26 6.84
C HIS A 54 -1.38 -3.43 8.00
N ALA A 55 -0.13 -2.98 7.88
CA ALA A 55 0.50 -2.13 8.89
C ALA A 55 -0.19 -0.76 8.99
N PHE A 56 -0.59 -0.19 7.84
CA PHE A 56 -1.43 1.02 7.81
C PHE A 56 -2.73 0.81 8.59
N MET A 57 -3.41 -0.31 8.35
CA MET A 57 -4.68 -0.61 9.01
C MET A 57 -4.54 -0.73 10.52
N GLN A 58 -3.52 -1.44 10.99
CA GLN A 58 -3.24 -1.55 12.42
C GLN A 58 -3.00 -0.18 13.07
N ASP A 59 -2.21 0.68 12.42
CA ASP A 59 -1.95 2.04 12.90
C ASP A 59 -3.24 2.88 12.96
N MET A 60 -4.07 2.81 11.91
CA MET A 60 -5.34 3.55 11.88
C MET A 60 -6.29 3.09 12.99
N HIS A 61 -6.42 1.79 13.21
CA HIS A 61 -7.21 1.25 14.33
C HIS A 61 -6.70 1.72 15.68
N ALA A 62 -5.38 1.63 15.91
CA ALA A 62 -4.76 2.06 17.16
C ALA A 62 -5.05 3.54 17.44
N ARG A 63 -4.94 4.40 16.41
CA ARG A 63 -5.22 5.84 16.52
C ARG A 63 -6.69 6.14 16.78
N LEU A 64 -7.60 5.45 16.10
CA LEU A 64 -9.04 5.62 16.34
C LEU A 64 -9.44 5.18 17.74
N HIS A 65 -8.91 4.06 18.23
CA HIS A 65 -9.10 3.61 19.59
C HIS A 65 -8.54 4.62 20.61
N ALA A 66 -7.33 5.13 20.37
CA ALA A 66 -6.74 6.15 21.23
C ALA A 66 -7.57 7.45 21.27
N ALA A 67 -8.05 7.92 20.11
CA ALA A 67 -8.88 9.11 20.01
C ALA A 67 -10.20 8.97 20.77
N LYS A 68 -10.89 7.83 20.62
CA LYS A 68 -12.12 7.53 21.36
C LYS A 68 -11.89 7.40 22.87
N ARG A 69 -10.75 6.83 23.29
CA ARG A 69 -10.41 6.76 24.73
C ARG A 69 -10.13 8.13 25.32
N ALA A 70 -9.43 8.99 24.58
CA ALA A 70 -9.11 10.34 25.02
C ALA A 70 -10.34 11.26 25.06
N ASN A 71 -11.30 11.04 24.17
CA ASN A 71 -12.56 11.78 24.13
C ASN A 71 -13.73 10.84 23.78
N PRO A 72 -14.41 10.26 24.79
CA PRO A 72 -15.54 9.36 24.58
C PRO A 72 -16.72 9.98 23.84
N ASP A 73 -16.90 11.30 23.96
CA ASP A 73 -17.97 12.07 23.31
C ASP A 73 -17.59 12.54 21.88
N LEU A 74 -16.41 12.13 21.39
CA LEU A 74 -15.98 12.44 20.03
C LEU A 74 -16.91 11.77 19.02
N ALA A 75 -17.75 12.59 18.38
CA ALA A 75 -18.75 12.12 17.43
C ALA A 75 -18.13 11.32 16.27
N ASP A 76 -17.10 11.89 15.61
CA ASP A 76 -16.46 11.25 14.47
C ASP A 76 -14.93 11.45 14.47
N PRO A 77 -14.15 10.39 14.74
CA PRO A 77 -12.69 10.47 14.77
C PRO A 77 -12.04 10.43 13.37
N ILE A 78 -12.79 10.19 12.30
CA ILE A 78 -12.22 10.01 10.95
C ILE A 78 -11.68 11.32 10.35
N PRO A 79 -12.43 12.45 10.33
CA PRO A 79 -11.91 13.69 9.77
C PRO A 79 -10.57 14.15 10.38
N PRO A 80 -10.39 14.22 11.72
CA PRO A 80 -9.12 14.64 12.29
C PRO A 80 -7.99 13.64 12.01
N LEU A 81 -8.29 12.34 11.94
CA LEU A 81 -7.31 11.34 11.52
C LEU A 81 -6.89 11.53 10.07
N ALA A 82 -7.84 11.80 9.16
CA ALA A 82 -7.56 12.07 7.76
C ALA A 82 -6.74 13.36 7.58
N ASP A 83 -6.99 14.40 8.38
CA ASP A 83 -6.17 15.62 8.40
C ASP A 83 -4.73 15.31 8.80
N HIS A 84 -4.56 14.50 9.84
CA HIS A 84 -3.23 14.08 10.29
C HIS A 84 -2.48 13.29 9.22
N VAL A 85 -3.11 12.27 8.63
CA VAL A 85 -2.50 11.44 7.59
C VAL A 85 -2.19 12.27 6.34
N ALA A 86 -3.09 13.16 5.91
CA ALA A 86 -2.86 14.04 4.76
C ALA A 86 -1.71 15.03 4.99
N GLY A 87 -1.48 15.44 6.24
CA GLY A 87 -0.31 16.23 6.63
C GLY A 87 1.01 15.45 6.55
N GLN A 88 0.96 14.12 6.73
CA GLN A 88 2.13 13.23 6.65
C GLN A 88 2.39 12.67 5.26
N ALA A 89 1.37 12.60 4.40
CA ALA A 89 1.49 12.06 3.05
C ALA A 89 0.46 12.66 2.09
N ARG A 90 0.96 13.29 1.02
CA ARG A 90 0.16 13.66 -0.16
C ARG A 90 0.12 12.55 -1.20
N LEU A 91 1.07 11.62 -1.14
CA LEU A 91 1.11 10.39 -1.89
C LEU A 91 1.27 9.20 -0.93
N LEU A 92 0.30 8.30 -0.94
CA LEU A 92 0.33 7.04 -0.20
C LEU A 92 0.58 5.89 -1.18
N CYS A 93 1.68 5.18 -0.97
CA CYS A 93 2.05 3.98 -1.73
C CYS A 93 1.83 2.75 -0.84
N PHE A 94 0.84 1.93 -1.19
CA PHE A 94 0.54 0.70 -0.48
C PHE A 94 1.11 -0.51 -1.18
N ASP A 95 1.91 -1.28 -0.45
CA ASP A 95 2.26 -2.63 -0.85
C ASP A 95 1.27 -3.64 -0.27
N GLU A 96 1.03 -4.71 -1.04
CA GLU A 96 0.20 -5.85 -0.63
C GLU A 96 -1.21 -5.43 -0.19
N PHE A 97 -1.88 -4.64 -1.02
CA PHE A 97 -3.23 -4.17 -0.77
C PHE A 97 -4.21 -5.35 -0.80
N GLN A 98 -4.59 -5.82 0.39
CA GLN A 98 -5.52 -6.92 0.61
C GLN A 98 -6.36 -6.62 1.86
N ILE A 99 -7.64 -7.02 1.84
CA ILE A 99 -8.58 -6.77 2.94
C ILE A 99 -9.17 -8.10 3.37
N ASN A 100 -9.01 -8.41 4.65
CA ASN A 100 -9.37 -9.70 5.21
C ASN A 100 -10.53 -9.61 6.23
N ASP A 101 -10.91 -8.41 6.68
CA ASP A 101 -11.96 -8.20 7.69
C ASP A 101 -13.03 -7.21 7.20
N ILE A 102 -14.29 -7.51 7.49
CA ILE A 102 -15.45 -6.66 7.18
C ILE A 102 -15.57 -5.45 8.09
N ALA A 103 -15.09 -5.52 9.34
CA ALA A 103 -15.12 -4.37 10.25
C ALA A 103 -14.27 -3.20 9.70
N ASP A 104 -13.23 -3.55 8.96
CA ASP A 104 -12.34 -2.60 8.29
C ASP A 104 -13.03 -1.90 7.12
N ALA A 105 -13.95 -2.57 6.43
CA ALA A 105 -14.58 -2.10 5.19
C ALA A 105 -15.26 -0.72 5.32
N MET A 106 -16.14 -0.59 6.33
CA MET A 106 -16.92 0.64 6.52
C MET A 106 -16.03 1.81 6.97
N LEU A 107 -15.06 1.52 7.83
CA LEU A 107 -14.08 2.50 8.28
C LEU A 107 -13.18 2.95 7.13
N LEU A 108 -12.69 2.00 6.34
CA LEU A 108 -11.84 2.22 5.16
C LEU A 108 -12.51 3.11 4.14
N GLY A 109 -13.78 2.83 3.81
CA GLY A 109 -14.60 3.67 2.94
C GLY A 109 -14.50 5.14 3.33
N ARG A 110 -14.87 5.43 4.58
CA ARG A 110 -14.94 6.79 5.11
C ARG A 110 -13.57 7.45 5.22
N LEU A 111 -12.54 6.71 5.64
CA LEU A 111 -11.18 7.22 5.75
C LEU A 111 -10.61 7.59 4.38
N PHE A 112 -10.70 6.68 3.40
CA PHE A 112 -10.18 6.95 2.06
C PHE A 112 -10.96 8.05 1.34
N GLU A 113 -12.28 8.11 1.50
CA GLU A 113 -13.08 9.24 1.00
C GLU A 113 -12.58 10.57 1.60
N ALA A 114 -12.35 10.60 2.92
CA ALA A 114 -11.81 11.78 3.60
C ALA A 114 -10.38 12.14 3.13
N LEU A 115 -9.53 11.16 2.85
CA LEU A 115 -8.17 11.37 2.32
C LEU A 115 -8.19 11.89 0.88
N PHE A 116 -9.03 11.31 0.02
CA PHE A 116 -9.17 11.76 -1.37
C PHE A 116 -9.77 13.17 -1.46
N ALA A 117 -10.71 13.52 -0.58
CA ALA A 117 -11.24 14.88 -0.46
C ALA A 117 -10.16 15.91 -0.07
N ARG A 118 -9.11 15.48 0.66
CA ARG A 118 -7.93 16.28 1.00
C ARG A 118 -6.85 16.29 -0.09
N GLY A 119 -7.13 15.64 -1.22
CA GLY A 119 -6.22 15.55 -2.35
C GLY A 119 -4.97 14.72 -2.07
N VAL A 120 -5.11 13.68 -1.23
CA VAL A 120 -4.15 12.59 -1.14
C VAL A 120 -4.32 11.70 -2.37
N VAL A 121 -3.22 11.28 -2.98
CA VAL A 121 -3.21 10.33 -4.10
C VAL A 121 -2.73 8.97 -3.60
N MET A 122 -3.37 7.90 -4.07
CA MET A 122 -3.02 6.54 -3.70
C MET A 122 -2.38 5.80 -4.89
N VAL A 123 -1.27 5.11 -4.65
CA VAL A 123 -0.78 4.04 -5.52
C VAL A 123 -0.76 2.75 -4.72
N ALA A 124 -1.23 1.65 -5.29
CA ALA A 124 -1.34 0.38 -4.59
C ALA A 124 -0.84 -0.78 -5.46
N THR A 125 -0.18 -1.77 -4.86
CA THR A 125 0.09 -3.06 -5.49
C THR A 125 -0.78 -4.16 -4.87
N SER A 126 -1.38 -5.02 -5.70
CA SER A 126 -2.17 -6.16 -5.21
C SER A 126 -2.10 -7.38 -6.14
N ASN A 127 -2.39 -8.55 -5.59
CA ASN A 127 -2.65 -9.76 -6.37
C ASN A 127 -4.13 -9.89 -6.75
N THR A 128 -5.00 -9.12 -6.12
CA THR A 128 -6.46 -9.20 -6.26
C THR A 128 -6.96 -7.95 -6.96
N ARG A 129 -7.90 -8.10 -7.90
CA ARG A 129 -8.56 -6.94 -8.53
C ARG A 129 -9.42 -6.21 -7.51
N PRO A 130 -9.63 -4.88 -7.62
CA PRO A 130 -10.50 -4.15 -6.71
C PRO A 130 -11.87 -4.80 -6.56
N GLU A 131 -12.50 -5.20 -7.66
CA GLU A 131 -13.79 -5.92 -7.68
C GLU A 131 -13.82 -7.21 -6.85
N ASN A 132 -12.66 -7.82 -6.59
CA ASN A 132 -12.53 -9.12 -5.92
C ASN A 132 -11.94 -9.01 -4.51
N LEU A 133 -11.62 -7.81 -4.02
CA LEU A 133 -10.93 -7.59 -2.74
C LEU A 133 -11.65 -8.16 -1.51
N PHE A 134 -12.94 -8.43 -1.61
CA PHE A 134 -13.74 -9.05 -0.55
C PHE A 134 -14.72 -10.10 -1.12
N GLN A 135 -14.32 -10.71 -2.23
CA GLN A 135 -15.09 -11.79 -2.84
C GLN A 135 -15.17 -12.98 -1.86
N ASP A 136 -16.31 -13.66 -1.84
CA ASP A 136 -16.55 -14.89 -1.08
C ASP A 136 -16.52 -14.76 0.47
N GLN A 137 -16.51 -13.53 0.99
CA GLN A 137 -16.60 -13.25 2.42
C GLN A 137 -18.03 -12.81 2.84
N PRO A 138 -18.55 -13.23 4.00
CA PRO A 138 -19.83 -12.77 4.51
C PRO A 138 -19.91 -11.24 4.59
N GLY A 139 -20.96 -10.64 4.02
CA GLY A 139 -21.19 -9.19 4.06
C GLY A 139 -20.44 -8.37 3.00
N GLY A 140 -19.91 -8.99 1.95
CA GLY A 140 -19.20 -8.27 0.87
C GLY A 140 -20.02 -7.23 0.10
N GLU A 141 -21.34 -7.22 0.21
CA GLU A 141 -22.15 -6.11 -0.32
C GLU A 141 -21.85 -4.77 0.38
N ALA A 142 -21.54 -4.81 1.69
CA ALA A 142 -21.16 -3.62 2.45
C ALA A 142 -19.82 -3.01 1.98
N PHE A 143 -19.05 -3.75 1.19
CA PHE A 143 -17.77 -3.34 0.66
C PHE A 143 -17.84 -2.67 -0.72
N ARG A 144 -18.96 -2.83 -1.45
CA ARG A 144 -19.18 -2.19 -2.76
C ARG A 144 -18.93 -0.67 -2.75
N PRO A 145 -19.35 0.10 -1.73
CA PRO A 145 -19.07 1.54 -1.67
C PRO A 145 -17.57 1.84 -1.68
N PHE A 146 -16.75 1.06 -0.96
CA PHE A 146 -15.30 1.24 -0.96
C PHE A 146 -14.66 0.92 -2.31
N ILE A 147 -15.15 -0.12 -2.99
CA ILE A 147 -14.70 -0.42 -4.36
C ILE A 147 -15.04 0.71 -5.32
N ALA A 148 -16.22 1.32 -5.18
CA ALA A 148 -16.59 2.49 -5.97
C ALA A 148 -15.63 3.67 -5.72
N ILE A 149 -15.25 3.91 -4.45
CA ILE A 149 -14.27 4.93 -4.06
C ILE A 149 -12.91 4.66 -4.73
N ILE A 150 -12.39 3.43 -4.66
CA ILE A 150 -11.12 3.08 -5.31
C ILE A 150 -11.19 3.35 -6.82
N ARG A 151 -12.25 2.90 -7.50
CA ARG A 151 -12.41 3.07 -8.96
C ARG A 151 -12.58 4.53 -9.38
N ALA A 152 -13.17 5.36 -8.52
CA ALA A 152 -13.30 6.80 -8.77
C ALA A 152 -11.94 7.50 -8.70
N HIS A 153 -11.07 7.07 -7.79
CA HIS A 153 -9.83 7.78 -7.45
C HIS A 153 -8.55 7.12 -7.97
N ALA A 154 -8.59 5.89 -8.46
CA ALA A 154 -7.44 5.18 -8.99
C ALA A 154 -7.79 4.41 -10.28
N ASP A 155 -6.88 4.47 -11.25
CA ASP A 155 -6.99 3.66 -12.46
C ASP A 155 -6.34 2.29 -12.22
N THR A 156 -7.06 1.22 -12.58
CA THR A 156 -6.56 -0.15 -12.41
C THR A 156 -5.70 -0.56 -13.60
N ILE A 157 -4.45 -0.92 -13.33
CA ILE A 157 -3.49 -1.39 -14.34
C ILE A 157 -3.15 -2.84 -14.04
N THR A 158 -3.40 -3.73 -15.01
CA THR A 158 -3.05 -5.14 -14.90
C THR A 158 -1.65 -5.39 -15.47
N LEU A 159 -0.76 -5.91 -14.65
CA LEU A 159 0.54 -6.42 -15.09
C LEU A 159 0.39 -7.86 -15.58
N GLY A 160 0.35 -7.97 -16.91
CA GLY A 160 0.47 -9.24 -17.62
C GLY A 160 1.93 -9.64 -17.84
N GLY A 161 2.15 -10.94 -18.06
CA GLY A 161 3.46 -11.48 -18.44
C GLY A 161 3.60 -12.92 -18.00
N ALA A 162 4.24 -13.78 -18.81
CA ALA A 162 4.47 -15.18 -18.47
C ALA A 162 5.63 -15.35 -17.46
N ILE A 163 6.52 -14.36 -17.37
CA ILE A 163 7.74 -14.41 -16.57
C ILE A 163 7.40 -14.18 -15.10
N ASP A 164 7.69 -15.18 -14.27
CA ASP A 164 7.81 -14.99 -12.81
C ASP A 164 9.29 -14.68 -12.53
N TYR A 165 9.57 -13.42 -12.21
CA TYR A 165 10.93 -12.94 -11.96
C TYR A 165 11.58 -13.61 -10.74
N ARG A 166 10.81 -14.19 -9.81
CA ARG A 166 11.37 -14.98 -8.70
C ARG A 166 11.93 -16.31 -9.20
N ARG A 167 11.28 -16.91 -10.20
CA ARG A 167 11.75 -18.18 -10.81
C ARG A 167 13.01 -18.02 -11.63
N ALA A 168 13.34 -16.81 -12.07
CA ALA A 168 14.63 -16.55 -12.71
C ALA A 168 15.80 -16.76 -11.73
N PHE A 169 15.62 -16.42 -10.45
CA PHE A 169 16.61 -16.65 -9.39
C PHE A 169 16.52 -18.04 -8.74
N ALA A 170 15.31 -18.61 -8.62
CA ALA A 170 15.08 -19.82 -7.83
C ALA A 170 15.27 -21.16 -8.58
N ARG A 171 15.69 -21.16 -9.85
CA ARG A 171 15.73 -22.38 -10.70
C ARG A 171 16.72 -23.48 -10.26
N THR A 172 17.54 -23.26 -9.22
CA THR A 172 18.68 -24.14 -8.89
C THR A 172 18.73 -24.66 -7.45
N ALA A 173 17.66 -24.56 -6.65
CA ALA A 173 17.62 -25.13 -5.30
C ALA A 173 16.46 -26.13 -5.10
N LYS A 174 16.72 -27.26 -4.43
CA LYS A 174 15.67 -28.09 -3.84
C LYS A 174 14.89 -27.24 -2.82
N VAL A 175 13.57 -27.22 -2.95
CA VAL A 175 12.67 -26.46 -2.06
C VAL A 175 12.52 -27.14 -0.70
N TRP A 176 12.54 -28.47 -0.69
CA TRP A 176 12.46 -29.29 0.52
C TRP A 176 13.75 -30.09 0.67
N LEU A 177 14.41 -29.91 1.81
CA LEU A 177 15.57 -30.68 2.22
C LEU A 177 15.10 -31.64 3.32
N THR A 178 15.05 -32.92 2.98
CA THR A 178 14.57 -33.98 3.86
C THR A 178 15.27 -35.28 3.48
N PRO A 179 15.59 -36.16 4.45
CA PRO A 179 15.41 -35.99 5.90
C PRO A 179 16.35 -34.93 6.50
N ASP A 180 16.15 -34.60 7.78
CA ASP A 180 17.05 -33.71 8.54
C ASP A 180 18.36 -34.44 8.86
N ASP A 181 19.25 -34.46 7.87
CA ASP A 181 20.56 -35.11 7.93
C ASP A 181 21.69 -34.16 7.53
N ALA A 182 22.94 -34.62 7.67
CA ALA A 182 24.11 -33.83 7.33
C ALA A 182 24.13 -33.37 5.85
N GLN A 183 23.48 -34.11 4.95
CA GLN A 183 23.37 -33.72 3.54
C GLN A 183 22.39 -32.56 3.36
N ALA A 184 21.25 -32.58 4.07
CA ALA A 184 20.30 -31.48 4.11
C ALA A 184 20.93 -30.22 4.72
N THR A 185 21.67 -30.33 5.82
CA THR A 185 22.40 -29.20 6.42
C THR A 185 23.38 -28.59 5.42
N ALA A 186 24.25 -29.41 4.81
CA ALA A 186 25.24 -28.92 3.84
C ALA A 186 24.58 -28.27 2.60
N ALA A 187 23.45 -28.79 2.13
CA ALA A 187 22.70 -28.21 1.04
C ALA A 187 22.06 -26.86 1.41
N LEU A 188 21.58 -26.71 2.64
CA LEU A 188 21.03 -25.46 3.17
C LEU A 188 22.13 -24.40 3.31
N ASP A 189 23.28 -24.77 3.89
CA ASP A 189 24.43 -23.87 4.06
C ASP A 189 24.94 -23.36 2.71
N ALA A 190 25.06 -24.26 1.72
CA ALA A 190 25.47 -23.89 0.37
C ALA A 190 24.44 -22.94 -0.30
N ALA A 191 23.14 -23.19 -0.10
CA ALA A 191 22.10 -22.31 -0.60
C ALA A 191 22.14 -20.93 0.07
N PHE A 192 22.34 -20.88 1.39
CA PHE A 192 22.46 -19.66 2.17
C PHE A 192 23.67 -18.84 1.72
N ALA A 193 24.85 -19.45 1.64
CA ALA A 193 26.08 -18.80 1.18
C ALA A 193 25.95 -18.24 -0.25
N ARG A 194 25.25 -18.95 -1.14
CA ARG A 194 24.97 -18.46 -2.49
C ARG A 194 24.04 -17.25 -2.49
N LEU A 195 23.00 -17.25 -1.66
CA LEU A 195 22.05 -16.14 -1.55
C LEU A 195 22.67 -14.89 -0.92
N THR A 196 23.60 -15.05 0.02
CA THR A 196 24.31 -13.94 0.67
C THR A 196 25.54 -13.48 -0.09
N GLY A 197 25.91 -14.15 -1.19
CA GLY A 197 27.17 -13.89 -1.90
C GLY A 197 28.42 -14.13 -1.03
N GLY A 198 28.31 -14.99 -0.01
CA GLY A 198 29.38 -15.24 0.96
C GLY A 198 29.59 -14.14 1.99
N ALA A 199 28.64 -13.21 2.15
CA ALA A 199 28.73 -12.16 3.17
C ALA A 199 28.83 -12.76 4.58
N ALA A 200 29.71 -12.18 5.41
CA ALA A 200 29.89 -12.61 6.79
C ALA A 200 28.64 -12.29 7.63
N PRO A 201 28.05 -13.29 8.31
CA PRO A 201 26.91 -13.04 9.19
C PRO A 201 27.34 -12.14 10.36
N HIS A 202 26.49 -11.19 10.71
CA HIS A 202 26.66 -10.31 11.85
C HIS A 202 25.37 -10.30 12.67
N PRO A 203 25.47 -10.23 14.01
CA PRO A 203 24.29 -10.08 14.85
C PRO A 203 23.61 -8.75 14.51
N ASP A 204 22.30 -8.79 14.35
CA ASP A 204 21.45 -7.62 14.14
C ASP A 204 20.25 -7.67 15.09
N SER A 205 19.73 -6.50 15.46
CA SER A 205 18.60 -6.37 16.39
C SER A 205 17.42 -5.77 15.63
N LEU A 206 16.38 -6.59 15.45
CA LEU A 206 15.17 -6.19 14.75
C LEU A 206 14.09 -5.78 15.77
N SER A 207 13.64 -4.53 15.70
CA SER A 207 12.44 -4.09 16.42
C SER A 207 11.20 -4.56 15.68
N VAL A 208 10.42 -5.43 16.31
CA VAL A 208 9.13 -5.90 15.77
C VAL A 208 8.01 -5.13 16.46
N ASN A 209 7.25 -4.35 15.68
CA ASN A 209 6.12 -3.50 16.11
C ASN A 209 6.47 -2.28 17.00
N GLY A 210 7.70 -1.78 16.95
CA GLY A 210 8.12 -0.61 17.73
C GLY A 210 8.42 -0.94 19.18
#